data_AF-A0A6N9EJM7-F1
#
_entry.id   AF-A0A6N9EJM7-F1
#
_cell.length_a   1.000
_cell.length_b   1.000
_cell.length_c   1.000
_cell.angle_alpha   90.00
_cell.angle_beta   90.00
_cell.angle_gamma   90.00
#
_symmetry.space_group_name_H-M   'P 1'
#
loop_
_entity.id
_entity.type
_entity.pdbx_description
1 polymer ?
#
loop_
_entity_poly.entity_id
_entity_poly.type
_entity_poly.pdbx_seq_one_letter_code
_entity_poly.pdbx_strand_id
1 'polypeptide(L)'
;NDLWDRSIDRQVQRTRQRPLASGALGVPAAVVTLLVLLALSLAVALTLPHRTLCLSLAALSLAPILLYPGAKRVFPYPQLVLACTWGFAVLIPWAAVRGTLADSPVLWLAWLATVLWSFGFDTVYAMADQADDRRIGIHSSARSLGTQVAPVVGCCYGLTMACLGLAAALAGVLQPWWWLTWLAAAWGMGREVVLLWRRRDPPARFYGLRFAAQVQLGGLLLLGLVVGRAGLT
;
A
#
# COMPACT_ATOMS: atom_id res chain seq x y z
N ASN A 1 11.47 -8.65 3.45
CA ASN A 1 10.88 -9.22 2.21
C ASN A 1 11.94 -9.95 1.38
N ASP A 2 12.92 -9.25 0.79
CA ASP A 2 13.89 -9.83 -0.16
C ASP A 2 14.74 -10.98 0.41
N LEU A 3 15.12 -10.91 1.69
CA LEU A 3 15.80 -12.02 2.37
C LEU A 3 15.00 -13.34 2.32
N TRP A 4 13.68 -13.24 2.43
CA TRP A 4 12.75 -14.38 2.47
C TRP A 4 12.34 -14.84 1.07
N ASP A 5 12.22 -13.91 0.13
CA ASP A 5 11.75 -14.17 -1.23
C ASP A 5 12.88 -14.53 -2.21
N ARG A 6 14.16 -14.45 -1.82
CA ARG A 6 15.33 -14.64 -2.69
C ARG A 6 15.28 -15.85 -3.63
N SER A 7 14.75 -16.99 -3.17
CA SER A 7 14.67 -18.24 -3.95
C SER A 7 13.51 -18.24 -4.94
N ILE A 8 12.41 -17.57 -4.59
CA ILE A 8 11.25 -17.35 -5.46
C ILE A 8 11.60 -16.30 -6.50
N ASP A 9 12.21 -15.19 -6.08
CA ASP A 9 12.58 -14.07 -6.95
C ASP A 9 13.54 -14.50 -8.08
N ARG A 10 14.43 -15.47 -7.82
CA ARG A 10 15.31 -16.04 -8.85
C ARG A 10 14.55 -16.71 -10.01
N GLN A 11 13.32 -17.15 -9.77
CA GLN A 11 12.51 -17.90 -10.73
C GLN A 11 11.55 -16.99 -11.53
N VAL A 12 11.37 -15.73 -11.12
CA VAL A 12 10.47 -14.75 -11.75
C VAL A 12 11.27 -13.85 -12.70
N GLN A 13 10.81 -13.70 -13.94
CA GLN A 13 11.56 -12.98 -14.98
C GLN A 13 11.90 -11.54 -14.57
N ARG A 14 10.96 -10.88 -13.89
CA ARG A 14 11.07 -9.50 -13.44
C ARG A 14 12.00 -9.33 -12.25
N THR A 15 12.04 -10.28 -11.32
CA THR A 15 12.74 -10.12 -10.03
C THR A 15 14.05 -10.91 -9.94
N ARG A 16 14.39 -11.73 -10.93
CA ARG A 16 15.65 -12.49 -10.99
C ARG A 16 16.92 -11.64 -10.89
N GLN A 17 16.84 -10.36 -11.28
CA GLN A 17 17.97 -9.42 -11.22
C GLN A 17 18.08 -8.67 -9.89
N ARG A 18 17.14 -8.84 -8.94
CA ARG A 18 17.22 -8.21 -7.62
C ARG A 18 18.52 -8.59 -6.91
N PRO A 19 19.16 -7.68 -6.15
CA PRO A 19 20.51 -7.90 -5.61
C PRO A 19 20.69 -9.21 -4.82
N LEU A 20 19.71 -9.59 -3.99
CA LEU A 20 19.76 -10.84 -3.21
C LEU A 20 19.41 -12.08 -4.04
N ALA A 21 18.57 -11.96 -5.07
CA ALA A 21 18.18 -13.08 -5.93
C ALA A 21 19.31 -13.44 -6.91
N SER A 22 19.96 -12.41 -7.49
CA SER A 22 21.09 -12.52 -8.40
C SER A 22 22.41 -12.84 -7.71
N GLY A 23 22.50 -12.63 -6.40
CA GLY A 23 23.73 -12.82 -5.62
C GLY A 23 24.68 -11.63 -5.64
N ALA A 24 24.29 -10.51 -6.26
CA ALA A 24 25.07 -9.26 -6.24
C ALA A 24 25.22 -8.67 -4.82
N LEU A 25 24.31 -9.01 -3.89
CA LEU A 25 24.40 -8.66 -2.48
C LEU A 25 24.42 -9.92 -1.60
N GLY A 26 25.41 -10.02 -0.71
CA GLY A 26 25.50 -11.12 0.25
C GLY A 26 24.42 -11.04 1.34
N VAL A 27 23.99 -12.20 1.84
CA VAL A 27 23.01 -12.30 2.95
C VAL A 27 23.48 -11.56 4.21
N PRO A 28 24.76 -11.66 4.65
CA PRO A 28 25.21 -10.92 5.82
C PRO A 28 25.06 -9.41 5.66
N ALA A 29 25.41 -8.87 4.49
CA ALA A 29 25.25 -7.44 4.20
C ALA A 29 23.78 -7.02 4.25
N ALA A 30 22.87 -7.82 3.69
CA ALA A 30 21.43 -7.54 3.78
C ALA A 30 20.88 -7.61 5.21
N VAL A 31 21.38 -8.52 6.06
CA VAL A 31 21.01 -8.59 7.47
C VAL A 31 21.52 -7.37 8.24
N VAL A 32 22.77 -6.95 8.00
CA VAL A 32 23.30 -5.71 8.59
C VAL A 32 22.46 -4.50 8.16
N THR A 33 22.14 -4.37 6.87
CA THR A 33 21.26 -3.30 6.38
C THR A 33 19.89 -3.33 7.05
N LEU A 34 19.29 -4.52 7.22
CA LEU A 34 18.03 -4.68 7.95
C LEU A 34 18.15 -4.17 9.39
N LEU A 35 19.19 -4.57 10.12
CA LEU A 35 19.42 -4.14 11.51
C LEU A 35 19.62 -2.62 11.61
N VAL A 36 20.35 -2.01 10.67
CA VAL A 36 20.53 -0.56 10.59
C VAL A 36 19.19 0.15 10.37
N LEU A 37 18.39 -0.32 9.41
CA LEU A 37 17.06 0.26 9.13
C LEU A 37 16.10 0.10 10.33
N LEU A 38 16.14 -1.02 11.02
CA LEU A 38 15.35 -1.24 12.25
C LEU A 38 15.80 -0.31 13.39
N ALA A 39 17.11 -0.13 13.57
CA ALA A 39 17.65 0.78 14.57
C ALA A 39 17.28 2.25 14.27
N LEU A 40 17.35 2.67 13.00
CA LEU A 40 16.91 4.01 12.58
C LEU A 40 15.40 4.20 12.77
N SER A 41 14.60 3.20 12.40
CA SER A 41 13.15 3.21 12.63
C SER A 41 12.81 3.34 14.12
N LEU A 42 13.52 2.58 14.98
CA LEU A 42 13.37 2.67 16.42
C LEU A 42 13.78 4.06 16.95
N ALA A 43 14.90 4.61 16.46
CA ALA A 43 15.35 5.95 16.84
C ALA A 43 14.28 7.00 16.52
N VAL A 44 13.65 6.94 15.34
CA VAL A 44 12.51 7.79 15.00
C VAL A 44 11.34 7.55 15.95
N ALA A 45 10.94 6.30 16.19
CA ALA A 45 9.83 5.98 17.08
C ALA A 45 10.04 6.47 18.53
N LEU A 46 11.29 6.49 19.02
CA LEU A 46 11.64 7.03 20.34
C LEU A 46 11.51 8.55 20.45
N THR A 47 11.54 9.27 19.32
CA THR A 47 11.36 10.73 19.26
C THR A 47 9.89 11.16 19.15
N LEU A 48 8.97 10.23 18.89
CA LEU A 48 7.55 10.57 18.72
C LEU A 48 6.87 10.96 20.04
N PRO A 49 5.91 11.92 20.00
CA PRO A 49 5.01 12.14 21.12
C PRO A 49 4.17 10.88 21.38
N HIS A 50 3.60 10.76 22.59
CA HIS A 50 2.82 9.58 23.00
C HIS A 50 3.56 8.25 22.77
N ARG A 51 4.88 8.27 23.01
CA ARG A 51 5.85 7.22 22.70
C ARG A 51 5.38 5.81 23.04
N THR A 52 4.77 5.59 24.20
CA THR A 52 4.31 4.26 24.62
C THR A 52 3.31 3.65 23.64
N LEU A 53 2.34 4.44 23.16
CA LEU A 53 1.35 3.98 22.18
C LEU A 53 1.98 3.81 20.79
N CYS A 54 2.87 4.72 20.38
CA CYS A 54 3.58 4.59 19.10
C CYS A 54 4.48 3.34 19.05
N LEU A 55 5.20 3.05 20.14
CA LEU A 55 6.05 1.86 20.25
C LEU A 55 5.23 0.56 20.27
N SER A 56 4.08 0.54 20.95
CA SER A 56 3.21 -0.65 20.96
C SER A 56 2.64 -0.93 19.57
N LEU A 57 2.22 0.11 18.83
CA LEU A 57 1.78 -0.03 17.44
C LEU A 57 2.92 -0.43 16.50
N ALA A 58 4.12 0.13 16.68
CA ALA A 58 5.29 -0.27 15.90
C ALA A 58 5.64 -1.75 16.13
N ALA A 59 5.63 -2.21 17.38
CA ALA A 59 5.81 -3.62 17.72
C ALA A 59 4.70 -4.50 17.11
N LEU A 60 3.44 -4.08 17.19
CA LEU A 60 2.31 -4.80 16.61
C LEU A 60 2.43 -4.91 15.07
N SER A 61 2.96 -3.88 14.41
CA SER A 61 3.17 -3.89 12.95
C SER A 61 4.15 -4.98 12.48
N LEU A 62 5.05 -5.45 13.36
CA LEU A 62 6.01 -6.50 13.01
C LEU A 62 5.30 -7.82 12.67
N ALA A 63 4.15 -8.10 13.27
CA ALA A 63 3.41 -9.33 12.99
C ALA A 63 3.00 -9.45 11.51
N PRO A 64 2.22 -8.52 10.91
CA PRO A 64 1.91 -8.60 9.48
C PRO A 64 3.15 -8.44 8.57
N ILE A 65 4.16 -7.66 8.98
CA ILE A 65 5.42 -7.51 8.21
C ILE A 65 6.15 -8.85 8.06
N LEU A 66 6.24 -9.62 9.14
CA LEU A 66 6.92 -10.92 9.15
C LEU A 66 6.08 -12.01 8.48
N LEU A 67 4.75 -11.92 8.57
CA LEU A 67 3.83 -12.87 7.94
C LEU A 67 3.72 -12.68 6.42
N TYR A 68 3.81 -11.44 5.92
CA TYR A 68 3.57 -11.12 4.50
C TYR A 68 4.40 -11.97 3.51
N PRO A 69 5.73 -12.14 3.66
CA PRO A 69 6.51 -12.97 2.75
C PRO A 69 6.10 -14.46 2.77
N GLY A 70 5.63 -14.95 3.93
CA GLY A 70 5.08 -16.30 4.08
C GLY A 70 3.71 -16.45 3.42
N ALA A 71 2.88 -15.39 3.44
CA ALA A 71 1.51 -15.41 2.94
C ALA A 71 1.40 -15.85 1.47
N LYS A 72 2.38 -15.51 0.62
CA LYS A 72 2.41 -15.92 -0.80
C LYS A 72 2.40 -17.44 -1.00
N ARG A 73 2.81 -18.23 0.00
CA ARG A 73 2.87 -19.70 -0.08
C ARG A 73 1.60 -20.39 0.39
N VAL A 74 0.76 -19.72 1.18
CA VAL A 74 -0.36 -20.37 1.91
C VAL A 74 -1.69 -19.63 1.81
N PHE A 75 -1.67 -18.33 1.53
CA PHE A 75 -2.86 -17.49 1.55
C PHE A 75 -3.19 -16.98 0.14
N PRO A 76 -4.43 -17.13 -0.35
CA PRO A 76 -4.83 -16.69 -1.70
C PRO A 76 -4.68 -15.18 -1.95
N TYR A 77 -4.72 -14.35 -0.91
CA TYR A 77 -4.72 -12.88 -1.02
C TYR A 77 -3.56 -12.24 -0.24
N PRO A 78 -2.28 -12.56 -0.52
CA PRO A 78 -1.16 -12.03 0.26
C PRO A 78 -1.06 -10.49 0.23
N GLN A 79 -1.60 -9.86 -0.82
CA GLN A 79 -1.78 -8.40 -0.95
C GLN A 79 -2.59 -7.80 0.20
N LEU A 80 -3.53 -8.55 0.79
CA LEU A 80 -4.30 -8.08 1.94
C LEU A 80 -3.42 -7.99 3.20
N VAL A 81 -2.50 -8.94 3.38
CA VAL A 81 -1.52 -8.90 4.49
C VAL A 81 -0.57 -7.71 4.33
N LEU A 82 -0.16 -7.42 3.09
CA LEU A 82 0.59 -6.20 2.78
C LEU A 82 -0.22 -4.93 3.06
N ALA A 83 -1.49 -4.90 2.66
CA ALA A 83 -2.37 -3.77 2.90
C ALA A 83 -2.56 -3.49 4.41
N CYS A 84 -2.70 -4.53 5.22
CA CYS A 84 -2.72 -4.40 6.68
C CYS A 84 -1.41 -3.84 7.25
N THR A 85 -0.26 -4.18 6.65
CA THR A 85 1.03 -3.59 7.00
C THR A 85 1.02 -2.07 6.75
N TRP A 86 0.52 -1.64 5.58
CA TRP A 86 0.36 -0.23 5.25
C TRP A 86 -0.61 0.51 6.17
N GLY A 87 -1.61 -0.17 6.74
CA GLY A 87 -2.52 0.42 7.72
C GLY A 87 -1.80 1.06 8.92
N PHE A 88 -0.65 0.54 9.34
CA PHE A 88 0.15 1.13 10.42
C PHE A 88 0.75 2.49 10.06
N ALA A 89 0.87 2.82 8.77
CA ALA A 89 1.26 4.15 8.31
C ALA A 89 0.20 5.23 8.64
N VAL A 90 -1.04 4.84 8.95
CA VAL A 90 -2.08 5.74 9.48
C VAL A 90 -2.11 5.70 11.00
N LEU A 91 -2.07 4.51 11.61
CA LEU A 91 -2.22 4.35 13.07
C LEU A 91 -1.10 5.03 13.86
N ILE A 92 0.17 4.86 13.44
CA ILE A 92 1.32 5.37 14.20
C ILE A 92 1.37 6.90 14.18
N PRO A 93 1.27 7.60 13.02
CA PRO A 93 1.21 9.06 13.01
C PRO A 93 -0.03 9.63 13.70
N TRP A 94 -1.18 8.95 13.60
CA TRP A 94 -2.38 9.35 14.35
C TRP A 94 -2.14 9.30 15.86
N ALA A 95 -1.62 8.19 16.36
CA ALA A 95 -1.26 8.04 17.77
C ALA A 95 -0.24 9.09 18.22
N ALA A 96 0.75 9.39 17.38
CA ALA A 96 1.78 10.39 17.68
C ALA A 96 1.19 11.80 17.86
N VAL A 97 0.13 12.15 17.12
CA VAL A 97 -0.50 13.48 17.20
C VAL A 97 -1.62 13.53 18.24
N ARG A 98 -2.40 12.46 18.39
CA ARG A 98 -3.65 12.45 19.18
C ARG A 98 -3.53 11.76 20.54
N GLY A 99 -2.54 10.91 20.72
CA GLY A 99 -2.34 10.14 21.95
C GLY A 99 -3.37 9.03 22.22
N THR A 100 -4.33 8.83 21.31
CA THR A 100 -5.37 7.82 21.42
C THR A 100 -5.82 7.36 20.03
N LEU A 101 -6.33 6.12 19.96
CA LEU A 101 -7.02 5.57 18.79
C LEU A 101 -8.55 5.50 19.00
N ALA A 102 -9.02 5.78 20.23
CA ALA A 102 -10.42 5.67 20.57
C ALA A 102 -11.24 6.80 19.93
N ASP A 103 -12.53 6.51 19.71
CA ASP A 103 -13.58 7.47 19.37
C ASP A 103 -13.28 8.41 18.20
N SER A 104 -12.51 7.92 17.21
CA SER A 104 -12.26 8.66 15.99
C SER A 104 -12.75 7.92 14.74
N PRO A 105 -13.96 8.22 14.26
CA PRO A 105 -14.43 7.75 12.96
C PRO A 105 -13.47 8.14 11.82
N VAL A 106 -12.87 9.33 11.91
CA VAL A 106 -11.90 9.85 10.91
C VAL A 106 -10.68 8.93 10.79
N LEU A 107 -10.12 8.48 11.92
CA LEU A 107 -9.00 7.53 11.93
C LEU A 107 -9.35 6.25 11.17
N TRP A 108 -10.46 5.62 11.53
CA TRP A 108 -10.82 4.31 10.98
C TRP A 108 -11.19 4.38 9.50
N LEU A 109 -11.80 5.48 9.05
CA LEU A 109 -12.04 5.75 7.64
C LEU A 109 -10.73 5.94 6.86
N ALA A 110 -9.77 6.71 7.39
CA ALA A 110 -8.46 6.89 6.76
C ALA A 110 -7.65 5.58 6.73
N TRP A 111 -7.72 4.78 7.80
CA TRP A 111 -7.09 3.46 7.87
C TRP A 111 -7.69 2.51 6.85
N LEU A 112 -9.03 2.42 6.80
CA LEU A 112 -9.73 1.56 5.84
C LEU A 112 -9.45 1.99 4.40
N ALA A 113 -9.43 3.29 4.11
CA ALA A 113 -9.04 3.81 2.81
C ALA A 113 -7.63 3.36 2.42
N THR A 114 -6.67 3.42 3.35
CA THR A 114 -5.29 2.98 3.10
C THR A 114 -5.21 1.49 2.81
N VAL A 115 -5.93 0.65 3.57
CA VAL A 115 -5.97 -0.80 3.35
C VAL A 115 -6.61 -1.13 2.01
N LEU A 116 -7.79 -0.55 1.70
CA LEU A 116 -8.50 -0.80 0.44
C LEU A 116 -7.69 -0.34 -0.76
N TRP A 117 -7.08 0.84 -0.69
CA TRP A 117 -6.26 1.36 -1.77
C TRP A 117 -5.04 0.49 -2.01
N SER A 118 -4.33 0.13 -0.93
CA SER A 118 -3.15 -0.74 -0.99
C SER A 118 -3.47 -2.09 -1.58
N PHE A 119 -4.58 -2.71 -1.15
CA PHE A 119 -5.02 -3.97 -1.74
C PHE A 119 -5.37 -3.82 -3.22
N GLY A 120 -6.06 -2.75 -3.60
CA GLY A 120 -6.45 -2.48 -4.99
C GLY A 120 -5.23 -2.32 -5.91
N PHE A 121 -4.32 -1.39 -5.60
CA PHE A 121 -3.18 -1.12 -6.48
C PHE A 121 -2.18 -2.26 -6.50
N ASP A 122 -1.98 -2.97 -5.37
CA ASP A 122 -1.01 -4.06 -5.31
C ASP A 122 -1.56 -5.31 -6.03
N THR A 123 -2.89 -5.47 -6.08
CA THR A 123 -3.54 -6.45 -6.95
C THR A 123 -3.28 -6.14 -8.43
N VAL A 124 -3.39 -4.86 -8.84
CA VAL A 124 -3.06 -4.45 -10.21
C VAL A 124 -1.58 -4.72 -10.51
N TYR A 125 -0.69 -4.39 -9.58
CA TYR A 125 0.74 -4.64 -9.73
C TYR A 125 1.08 -6.13 -9.87
N ALA A 126 0.42 -6.99 -9.08
CA ALA A 126 0.59 -8.44 -9.14
C ALA A 126 0.12 -9.09 -10.45
N MET A 127 -0.72 -8.41 -11.25
CA MET A 127 -1.10 -8.91 -12.58
C MET A 127 0.10 -9.05 -13.53
N ALA A 128 1.16 -8.25 -13.34
CA ALA A 128 2.37 -8.35 -14.15
C ALA A 128 3.12 -9.69 -13.97
N ASP A 129 2.98 -10.32 -12.80
CA ASP A 129 3.71 -11.54 -12.44
C ASP A 129 2.82 -12.80 -12.49
N GLN A 130 1.54 -12.67 -12.88
CA GLN A 130 0.55 -13.74 -12.77
C GLN A 130 0.94 -15.05 -13.51
N ALA A 131 1.64 -14.94 -14.64
CA ALA A 131 2.12 -16.11 -15.38
C ALA A 131 3.24 -16.86 -14.62
N ASP A 132 4.21 -16.12 -14.09
CA ASP A 132 5.30 -16.69 -13.28
C ASP A 132 4.76 -17.24 -11.95
N ASP A 133 3.81 -16.54 -11.32
CA ASP A 133 3.13 -16.98 -10.09
C ASP A 133 2.46 -18.36 -10.28
N ARG A 134 1.76 -18.54 -11.41
CA ARG A 134 1.13 -19.83 -11.76
C ARG A 134 2.18 -20.92 -11.98
N ARG A 135 3.27 -20.60 -12.68
CA ARG A 135 4.35 -21.55 -12.97
C ARG A 135 5.05 -22.05 -11.71
N ILE A 136 5.31 -21.15 -10.77
CA ILE A 136 6.05 -21.46 -9.51
C ILE A 136 5.09 -21.96 -8.42
N GLY A 137 3.77 -21.85 -8.63
CA GLY A 137 2.76 -22.34 -7.70
C GLY A 137 2.51 -21.40 -6.51
N ILE A 138 2.86 -20.12 -6.61
CA ILE A 138 2.62 -19.13 -5.54
C ILE A 138 1.26 -18.44 -5.69
N HIS A 139 0.71 -17.99 -4.57
CA HIS A 139 -0.57 -17.29 -4.49
C HIS A 139 -0.40 -15.79 -4.69
N SER A 140 -1.38 -15.17 -5.33
CA SER A 140 -1.55 -13.73 -5.44
C SER A 140 -3.03 -13.39 -5.62
N SER A 141 -3.46 -12.23 -5.14
CA SER A 141 -4.84 -11.76 -5.31
C SER A 141 -5.23 -11.69 -6.78
N ALA A 142 -4.31 -11.28 -7.66
CA ALA A 142 -4.50 -11.29 -9.11
C ALA A 142 -4.79 -12.70 -9.65
N ARG A 143 -4.06 -13.72 -9.17
CA ARG A 143 -4.31 -15.12 -9.52
C ARG A 143 -5.64 -15.62 -8.98
N SER A 144 -5.96 -15.33 -7.72
CA SER A 144 -7.15 -15.83 -7.03
C SER A 144 -8.44 -15.17 -7.51
N LEU A 145 -8.41 -13.88 -7.82
CA LEU A 145 -9.57 -13.15 -8.33
C LEU A 145 -9.84 -13.43 -9.81
N GLY A 146 -8.81 -13.75 -10.60
CA GLY A 146 -8.96 -14.07 -12.02
C GLY A 146 -9.67 -12.96 -12.80
N THR A 147 -10.84 -13.24 -13.36
CA THR A 147 -11.63 -12.26 -14.12
C THR A 147 -12.27 -11.18 -13.24
N GLN A 148 -12.31 -11.38 -11.92
CA GLN A 148 -12.89 -10.45 -10.94
C GLN A 148 -11.90 -9.35 -10.50
N VAL A 149 -10.67 -9.33 -11.01
CA VAL A 149 -9.69 -8.30 -10.61
C VAL A 149 -10.20 -6.89 -10.89
N ALA A 150 -10.69 -6.61 -12.10
CA ALA A 150 -11.19 -5.28 -12.47
C ALA A 150 -12.35 -4.78 -11.59
N PRO A 151 -13.45 -5.56 -11.37
CA PRO A 151 -14.53 -5.11 -10.50
C PRO A 151 -14.10 -4.97 -9.03
N VAL A 152 -13.25 -5.86 -8.51
CA VAL A 152 -12.76 -5.76 -7.12
C VAL A 152 -11.87 -4.53 -6.94
N VAL A 153 -10.94 -4.27 -7.85
CA VAL A 153 -10.10 -3.06 -7.82
C VAL A 153 -10.98 -1.81 -7.92
N GLY A 154 -12.00 -1.82 -8.78
CA GLY A 154 -12.97 -0.74 -8.88
C GLY A 154 -13.71 -0.47 -7.57
N CYS A 155 -14.17 -1.54 -6.89
CA CYS A 155 -14.79 -1.44 -5.58
C CYS A 155 -13.81 -0.86 -4.54
N CYS A 156 -12.58 -1.36 -4.48
CA CYS A 156 -11.55 -0.87 -3.58
C CYS A 156 -11.27 0.63 -3.76
N TYR A 157 -11.12 1.09 -5.01
CA TYR A 157 -10.88 2.50 -5.30
C TYR A 157 -12.09 3.38 -4.98
N GLY A 158 -13.31 2.94 -5.35
CA GLY A 158 -14.54 3.65 -5.01
C GLY A 158 -14.73 3.82 -3.51
N LEU A 159 -14.56 2.73 -2.75
CA LEU A 159 -14.64 2.75 -1.29
C LEU A 159 -13.51 3.57 -0.64
N THR A 160 -12.30 3.54 -1.21
CA THR A 160 -11.19 4.41 -0.78
C THR A 160 -11.60 5.87 -0.86
N MET A 161 -12.11 6.31 -2.02
CA MET A 161 -12.50 7.70 -2.23
C MET A 161 -13.68 8.09 -1.34
N ALA A 162 -14.67 7.21 -1.16
CA ALA A 162 -15.78 7.42 -0.23
C ALA A 162 -15.29 7.58 1.22
N CYS A 163 -14.37 6.72 1.68
CA CYS A 163 -13.80 6.80 3.02
C CYS A 163 -13.01 8.10 3.22
N LEU A 164 -12.16 8.49 2.26
CA LEU A 164 -11.39 9.74 2.34
C LEU A 164 -12.29 10.98 2.30
N GLY A 165 -13.33 10.97 1.46
CA GLY A 165 -14.30 12.08 1.39
C GLY A 165 -15.09 12.22 2.69
N LEU A 166 -15.59 11.11 3.24
CA LEU A 166 -16.30 11.11 4.52
C LEU A 166 -15.37 11.50 5.68
N ALA A 167 -14.14 11.00 5.71
CA ALA A 167 -13.16 11.36 6.72
C ALA A 167 -12.87 12.87 6.72
N ALA A 168 -12.71 13.46 5.53
CA ALA A 168 -12.50 14.90 5.37
C ALA A 168 -13.72 15.72 5.80
N ALA A 169 -14.93 15.30 5.44
CA ALA A 169 -16.16 15.95 5.86
C ALA A 169 -16.33 15.92 7.39
N LEU A 170 -16.12 14.76 8.02
CA LEU A 170 -16.19 14.59 9.48
C LEU A 170 -15.08 15.36 10.21
N ALA A 171 -13.93 15.54 9.58
CA ALA A 171 -12.84 16.36 10.09
C ALA A 171 -13.05 17.87 9.88
N GLY A 172 -14.15 18.28 9.22
CA GLY A 172 -14.45 19.70 8.96
C GLY A 172 -13.52 20.35 7.93
N VAL A 173 -12.99 19.58 6.97
CA VAL A 173 -12.14 20.11 5.90
C VAL A 173 -13.02 20.87 4.89
N LEU A 174 -13.02 22.19 4.97
CA LEU A 174 -13.81 23.08 4.11
C LEU A 174 -13.03 23.64 2.91
N GLN A 175 -11.72 23.42 2.87
CA GLN A 175 -10.84 24.01 1.87
C GLN A 175 -11.16 23.46 0.46
N PRO A 176 -11.46 24.32 -0.53
CA PRO A 176 -11.85 23.87 -1.87
C PRO A 176 -10.78 23.02 -2.56
N TRP A 177 -9.50 23.34 -2.36
CA TRP A 177 -8.38 22.63 -2.98
C TRP A 177 -8.34 21.13 -2.65
N TRP A 178 -8.71 20.75 -1.43
CA TRP A 178 -8.84 19.35 -1.07
C TRP A 178 -9.94 18.66 -1.88
N TRP A 179 -11.12 19.26 -1.97
CA TRP A 179 -12.26 18.67 -2.70
C TRP A 179 -12.02 18.60 -4.21
N LEU A 180 -11.34 19.60 -4.78
CA LEU A 180 -10.94 19.60 -6.20
C LEU A 180 -9.94 18.48 -6.51
N THR A 181 -8.89 18.35 -5.69
CA THR A 181 -7.89 17.28 -5.86
C THR A 181 -8.47 15.90 -5.56
N TRP A 182 -9.39 15.79 -4.60
CA TRP A 182 -10.16 14.57 -4.32
C TRP A 182 -11.03 14.16 -5.51
N LEU A 183 -11.79 15.08 -6.11
CA LEU A 183 -12.58 14.81 -7.32
C LEU A 183 -11.71 14.38 -8.50
N ALA A 184 -10.59 15.08 -8.72
CA ALA A 184 -9.64 14.75 -9.78
C ALA A 184 -8.99 13.39 -9.55
N ALA A 185 -8.64 13.05 -8.31
CA ALA A 185 -8.10 11.74 -7.94
C ALA A 185 -9.14 10.63 -8.13
N ALA A 186 -10.41 10.86 -7.75
CA ALA A 186 -11.50 9.92 -7.91
C ALA A 186 -11.77 9.62 -9.39
N TRP A 187 -11.80 10.67 -10.23
CA TRP A 187 -11.90 10.51 -11.67
C TRP A 187 -10.69 9.75 -12.24
N GLY A 188 -9.48 10.07 -11.78
CA GLY A 188 -8.25 9.38 -12.17
C GLY A 188 -8.30 7.88 -11.85
N MET A 189 -8.71 7.51 -10.63
CA MET A 189 -8.90 6.12 -10.23
C MET A 189 -9.97 5.41 -11.08
N GLY A 190 -11.10 6.08 -11.33
CA GLY A 190 -12.16 5.55 -12.21
C GLY A 190 -11.66 5.30 -13.63
N ARG A 191 -10.86 6.22 -14.19
CA ARG A 191 -10.21 6.05 -15.49
C ARG A 191 -9.27 4.83 -15.50
N GLU A 192 -8.47 4.63 -14.45
CA GLU A 192 -7.58 3.46 -14.36
C GLU A 192 -8.37 2.14 -14.32
N VAL A 193 -9.51 2.11 -13.62
CA VAL A 193 -10.42 0.94 -13.58
C VAL A 193 -11.02 0.66 -14.96
N VAL A 194 -11.47 1.69 -15.67
CA VAL A 194 -12.01 1.55 -17.03
C VAL A 194 -10.94 1.02 -18.00
N LEU A 195 -9.70 1.51 -17.89
CA LEU A 195 -8.58 1.03 -18.70
C LEU A 195 -8.25 -0.43 -18.41
N LEU A 196 -8.30 -0.83 -17.14
CA LEU A 196 -8.10 -2.20 -16.72
C LEU A 196 -9.21 -3.13 -17.25
N TRP A 197 -10.47 -2.67 -17.24
CA TRP A 197 -11.60 -3.43 -17.75
C TRP A 197 -11.56 -3.62 -19.27
N ARG A 198 -11.18 -2.57 -20.01
CA ARG A 198 -11.24 -2.56 -21.48
C ARG A 198 -10.13 -3.37 -22.15
N ARG A 199 -8.97 -3.51 -21.51
CA ARG A 199 -7.83 -4.22 -22.09
C ARG A 199 -7.83 -5.69 -21.71
N ARG A 200 -7.99 -6.55 -22.72
CA ARG A 200 -7.70 -7.98 -22.60
C ARG A 200 -6.22 -8.21 -22.85
N ASP A 201 -5.58 -8.94 -21.94
CA ASP A 201 -4.20 -9.42 -22.01
C ASP A 201 -3.12 -8.37 -22.39
N PRO A 202 -3.04 -7.24 -21.67
CA PRO A 202 -2.00 -6.25 -21.91
C PRO A 202 -0.61 -6.73 -21.44
N PRO A 203 0.49 -6.22 -22.02
CA PRO A 203 1.85 -6.60 -21.61
C PRO A 203 2.14 -6.17 -20.16
N ALA A 204 3.05 -6.85 -19.47
CA ALA A 204 3.40 -6.59 -18.06
C ALA A 204 3.67 -5.11 -17.72
N ARG A 205 4.32 -4.36 -18.64
CA ARG A 205 4.58 -2.92 -18.50
C ARG A 205 3.31 -2.10 -18.30
N PHE A 206 2.18 -2.52 -18.87
CA PHE A 206 0.89 -1.86 -18.70
C PHE A 206 0.51 -1.76 -17.22
N TYR A 207 0.53 -2.88 -16.50
CA TYR A 207 0.18 -2.94 -15.09
C TYR A 207 1.12 -2.09 -14.22
N GLY A 208 2.43 -2.13 -14.52
CA GLY A 208 3.41 -1.26 -13.86
C GLY A 208 3.11 0.23 -14.04
N LEU A 209 2.65 0.66 -15.22
CA LEU A 209 2.24 2.04 -15.45
C LEU A 209 0.96 2.42 -14.70
N ARG A 210 0.00 1.49 -14.55
CA ARG A 210 -1.24 1.75 -13.80
C ARG A 210 -0.96 1.84 -12.29
N PHE A 211 -0.05 1.00 -11.80
CA PHE A 211 0.48 1.09 -10.44
C PHE A 211 1.18 2.45 -10.21
N ALA A 212 2.08 2.85 -11.12
CA ALA A 212 2.75 4.14 -11.04
C ALA A 212 1.79 5.35 -11.06
N ALA A 213 0.67 5.25 -11.79
CA ALA A 213 -0.36 6.29 -11.76
C ALA A 213 -0.95 6.50 -10.35
N GLN A 214 -1.00 5.47 -9.50
CA GLN A 214 -1.49 5.61 -8.13
C GLN A 214 -0.59 6.51 -7.27
N VAL A 215 0.72 6.52 -7.53
CA VAL A 215 1.66 7.46 -6.88
C VAL A 215 1.29 8.89 -7.24
N GLN A 216 0.96 9.16 -8.51
CA GLN A 216 0.56 10.49 -8.97
C GLN A 216 -0.77 10.94 -8.34
N LEU A 217 -1.74 10.03 -8.25
CA LEU A 217 -3.04 10.30 -7.62
C LEU A 217 -2.89 10.56 -6.11
N GLY A 218 -2.02 9.84 -5.42
CA GLY A 218 -1.67 10.14 -4.03
C GLY A 218 -0.93 11.44 -3.84
N GLY A 219 0.00 11.77 -4.75
CA GLY A 219 0.64 13.08 -4.79
C GLY A 219 -0.37 14.21 -4.96
N LEU A 220 -1.39 14.02 -5.79
CA LEU A 220 -2.47 15.00 -5.99
C LEU A 220 -3.30 15.23 -4.72
N LEU A 221 -3.69 14.14 -4.03
CA LEU A 221 -4.40 14.24 -2.75
C LEU A 221 -3.55 14.95 -1.68
N LEU A 222 -2.27 14.60 -1.57
CA LEU A 222 -1.34 15.23 -0.64
C LEU A 222 -1.18 16.73 -0.96
N LEU A 223 -1.04 17.08 -2.25
CA LEU A 223 -0.95 18.47 -2.69
C LEU A 223 -2.19 19.27 -2.25
N GLY A 224 -3.39 18.70 -2.42
CA GLY A 224 -4.63 19.33 -1.96
C GLY A 224 -4.65 19.62 -0.46
N LEU A 225 -4.17 18.69 0.36
CA LEU A 225 -4.05 18.89 1.82
C LEU A 225 -3.03 19.98 2.16
N VAL A 226 -1.86 19.98 1.51
CA VAL A 226 -0.79 20.95 1.78
C VAL A 226 -1.19 22.35 1.35
N VAL A 227 -1.72 22.51 0.13
CA VAL A 227 -2.21 23.80 -0.39
C VAL A 227 -3.38 24.32 0.44
N GLY A 228 -4.34 23.45 0.78
CA GLY A 228 -5.45 23.80 1.65
C GLY A 228 -5.00 24.27 3.03
N ARG A 229 -3.98 23.62 3.61
CA ARG A 229 -3.42 24.02 4.91
C ARG A 229 -2.60 25.31 4.85
N ALA A 230 -2.00 25.63 3.71
CA ALA A 230 -1.19 26.83 3.52
C ALA A 230 -2.02 28.12 3.41
N GLY A 231 -3.36 28.05 3.45
CA GLY A 231 -4.23 29.23 3.42
C GLY A 231 -4.27 29.95 2.07
N LEU A 232 -3.82 29.28 1.00
CA LEU A 232 -3.98 29.75 -0.37
C LEU A 232 -5.45 29.57 -0.75
N THR A 233 -6.30 30.53 -0.38
CA THR A 233 -7.70 30.63 -0.78
C THR A 233 -7.81 31.23 -2.17
#